data_AF-A0AAD3SP79-F1
#
_entry.id   AF-A0AAD3SP79-F1
#
_cell.length_a   1.000
_cell.length_b   1.000
_cell.length_c   1.000
_cell.angle_alpha   90.00
_cell.angle_beta   90.00
_cell.angle_gamma   90.00
#
_symmetry.space_group_name_H-M   'P 1'
#
loop_
_entity.id
_entity.type
_entity.pdbx_description
1 polymer ?
#
loop_
_entity_poly.entity_id
_entity_poly.type
_entity_poly.pdbx_seq_one_letter_code
_entity_poly.pdbx_strand_id
1 'polypeptide(L)'
;MDCTIFSELKCMYSILKWTLLKLCAASRVSSLIAELASAAVAEKGIVFEESVEDRLCAYSRAVAHFPTAVKEFKWRNGWFYSLSEKMILQGKPDPCPLHTAWLRELKIV
;
A
#
# COMPACT_ATOMS: atom_id res chain seq x y z
N MET A 1 -5.34 6.77 -20.78
CA MET A 1 -5.15 6.31 -19.39
C MET A 1 -5.06 4.80 -19.44
N ASP A 2 -3.85 4.25 -19.27
CA ASP A 2 -3.62 2.80 -19.33
C ASP A 2 -4.39 2.05 -18.24
N CYS A 3 -5.08 0.98 -18.62
CA CYS A 3 -5.86 0.13 -17.70
C CYS A 3 -5.02 -0.47 -16.56
N THR A 4 -3.71 -0.58 -16.75
CA THR A 4 -2.73 -1.09 -15.78
C THR A 4 -2.62 -0.17 -14.56
N ILE A 5 -2.49 1.14 -14.80
CA ILE A 5 -2.38 2.17 -13.74
C ILE A 5 -3.68 2.22 -12.92
N PHE A 6 -4.84 2.02 -13.56
CA PHE A 6 -6.13 2.02 -12.87
C PHE A 6 -6.29 0.85 -11.89
N SER A 7 -5.70 -0.31 -12.20
CA SER A 7 -5.69 -1.47 -11.29
C SER A 7 -4.77 -1.27 -10.09
N GLU A 8 -3.66 -0.57 -10.27
CA GLU A 8 -2.64 -0.29 -9.25
C GLU A 8 -3.03 0.86 -8.33
N LEU A 9 -3.60 1.91 -8.90
CA LEU A 9 -4.25 2.96 -8.12
C LEU A 9 -5.37 2.35 -7.28
N LYS A 10 -6.22 1.47 -7.83
CA LYS A 10 -7.21 0.73 -7.03
C LYS A 10 -6.56 -0.08 -5.91
N CYS A 11 -5.39 -0.66 -6.14
CA CYS A 11 -4.60 -1.37 -5.13
C CYS A 11 -4.16 -0.40 -4.01
N MET A 12 -3.55 0.73 -4.34
CA MET A 12 -3.16 1.78 -3.38
C MET A 12 -4.35 2.41 -2.64
N TYR A 13 -5.44 2.73 -3.34
CA TYR A 13 -6.71 3.20 -2.77
C TYR A 13 -7.32 2.17 -1.80
N SER A 14 -7.12 0.89 -2.08
CA SER A 14 -7.58 -0.22 -1.24
C SER A 14 -6.71 -0.46 -0.02
N ILE A 15 -5.40 -0.25 -0.14
CA ILE A 15 -4.45 -0.30 0.98
C ILE A 15 -4.79 0.80 1.97
N LEU A 16 -5.06 2.01 1.48
CA LEU A 16 -5.47 3.13 2.32
C LEU A 16 -6.72 2.81 3.11
N LYS A 17 -7.77 2.31 2.43
CA LYS A 17 -9.01 1.88 3.07
C LYS A 17 -8.78 0.90 4.22
N TRP A 18 -7.70 0.11 4.21
CA TRP A 18 -7.40 -0.90 5.21
C TRP A 18 -6.43 -0.44 6.32
N THR A 19 -5.41 0.35 5.99
CA THR A 19 -4.44 0.93 6.93
C THR A 19 -5.06 1.90 7.94
N LEU A 20 -6.22 2.46 7.60
CA LEU A 20 -6.86 3.55 8.32
C LEU A 20 -7.54 3.21 9.64
N LEU A 21 -7.84 1.94 9.90
CA LEU A 21 -8.64 1.57 11.06
C LEU A 21 -7.83 1.35 12.35
N LYS A 22 -6.50 1.39 12.27
CA LYS A 22 -5.63 1.21 13.45
C LYS A 22 -4.53 2.24 13.64
N LEU A 23 -4.16 3.02 12.62
CA LEU A 23 -3.07 4.01 12.75
C LEU A 23 -3.57 5.42 12.45
N CYS A 24 -4.11 6.08 13.48
CA CYS A 24 -4.62 7.45 13.48
C CYS A 24 -3.51 8.54 13.38
N ALA A 25 -2.38 8.25 12.74
CA ALA A 25 -1.32 9.23 12.52
C ALA A 25 -1.13 9.42 11.01
N ALA A 26 -1.60 10.56 10.49
CA ALA A 26 -1.46 10.92 9.08
C ALA A 26 -0.01 10.80 8.56
N SER A 27 0.97 11.03 9.44
CA SER A 27 2.40 10.89 9.14
C SER A 27 2.88 9.45 8.88
N ARG A 28 2.20 8.45 9.44
CA ARG A 28 2.53 7.04 9.15
C ARG A 28 1.96 6.60 7.81
N VAL A 29 0.77 7.11 7.47
CA VAL A 29 0.08 6.78 6.23
C VAL A 29 0.82 7.34 5.01
N SER A 30 1.35 8.57 5.08
CA SER A 30 2.17 9.18 4.03
C SER A 30 3.41 8.33 3.71
N SER A 31 4.16 7.91 4.74
CA SER A 31 5.33 7.03 4.57
C SER A 31 4.99 5.70 3.91
N LEU A 32 3.85 5.09 4.26
CA LEU A 32 3.39 3.87 3.60
C LEU A 32 3.04 4.12 2.13
N ILE A 33 2.34 5.21 1.82
CA ILE A 33 1.99 5.56 0.43
C ILE A 33 3.27 5.76 -0.40
N ALA A 34 4.24 6.52 0.12
CA ALA A 34 5.49 6.79 -0.55
C ALA A 34 6.30 5.51 -0.82
N GLU A 35 6.37 4.61 0.16
CA GLU A 35 7.02 3.30 0.00
C GLU A 35 6.37 2.47 -1.11
N LEU A 36 5.05 2.32 -1.07
CA LEU A 36 4.30 1.52 -2.04
C LEU A 36 4.36 2.13 -3.45
N ALA A 37 4.30 3.46 -3.54
CA ALA A 37 4.47 4.18 -4.80
C ALA A 37 5.87 3.91 -5.37
N SER A 38 6.92 4.03 -4.54
CA SER A 38 8.30 3.76 -4.93
C SER A 38 8.48 2.31 -5.44
N ALA A 39 7.94 1.32 -4.72
CA ALA A 39 7.98 -0.08 -5.13
C ALA A 39 7.26 -0.32 -6.46
N ALA A 40 6.11 0.34 -6.67
CA ALA A 40 5.36 0.22 -7.91
C ALA A 40 6.08 0.89 -9.10
N VAL A 41 6.68 2.07 -8.89
CA VAL A 41 7.54 2.75 -9.88
C VAL A 41 8.72 1.85 -10.26
N ALA A 42 9.39 1.25 -9.27
CA ALA A 42 10.57 0.42 -9.49
C ALA A 42 10.25 -0.88 -10.25
N GLU A 43 9.15 -1.57 -9.91
CA GLU A 43 8.81 -2.85 -10.55
C GLU A 43 8.12 -2.68 -11.92
N LYS A 44 7.33 -1.61 -12.10
CA LYS A 44 6.48 -1.43 -13.30
C LYS A 44 6.85 -0.24 -14.18
N GLY A 45 7.77 0.62 -13.76
CA GLY A 45 8.17 1.80 -14.52
C GLY A 45 7.05 2.83 -14.68
N ILE A 46 6.04 2.80 -13.80
CA ILE A 46 4.93 3.76 -13.82
C ILE A 46 5.36 5.09 -13.23
N VAL A 47 4.74 6.19 -13.68
CA VAL A 47 4.95 7.53 -13.14
C VAL A 47 3.65 7.99 -12.49
N PHE A 48 3.72 8.35 -11.21
CA PHE A 48 2.59 8.94 -10.52
C PHE A 48 2.59 10.47 -10.68
N GLU A 49 1.40 11.06 -10.64
CA GLU A 49 1.25 12.52 -10.53
C GLU A 49 1.83 13.01 -9.19
N GLU A 50 2.42 14.21 -9.20
CA GLU A 50 3.04 14.82 -8.01
C GLU A 50 2.09 14.92 -6.80
N SER A 51 0.78 15.06 -7.05
CA SER A 51 -0.24 15.15 -6.00
C SER A 51 -0.78 13.81 -5.49
N VAL A 52 -0.25 12.67 -5.95
CA VAL A 52 -0.82 11.34 -5.63
C VAL A 52 -0.82 11.10 -4.12
N GLU A 53 0.25 11.48 -3.42
CA GLU A 53 0.39 11.27 -1.98
C GLU A 53 -0.62 12.08 -1.19
N ASP A 54 -0.77 13.36 -1.50
CA ASP A 54 -1.75 14.26 -0.87
C ASP A 54 -3.18 13.77 -1.08
N ARG A 55 -3.50 13.34 -2.30
CA ARG A 55 -4.84 12.81 -2.64
C ARG A 55 -5.13 11.53 -1.86
N LEU A 56 -4.15 10.64 -1.76
CA LEU A 56 -4.26 9.38 -1.03
C LEU A 56 -4.35 9.61 0.48
N CYS A 57 -3.57 10.54 1.04
CA CYS A 57 -3.66 10.97 2.42
C CYS A 57 -5.00 11.66 2.76
N ALA A 58 -5.53 12.50 1.87
CA ALA A 58 -6.82 13.14 2.06
C ALA A 58 -7.98 12.13 2.00
N TYR A 59 -7.95 11.24 1.00
CA TYR A 59 -8.91 10.15 0.89
C TYR A 59 -8.88 9.26 2.12
N SER A 60 -7.68 8.96 2.63
CA SER A 60 -7.54 8.10 3.79
C SER A 60 -8.22 8.72 5.02
N ARG A 61 -7.99 10.00 5.30
CA ARG A 61 -8.72 10.71 6.38
C ARG A 61 -10.23 10.63 6.22
N ALA A 62 -10.75 10.81 4.99
CA ALA A 62 -12.19 10.81 4.72
C ALA A 62 -12.86 9.45 4.93
N VAL A 63 -12.11 8.35 4.82
CA VAL A 63 -12.66 6.99 4.95
C VAL A 63 -12.26 6.28 6.25
N ALA A 64 -11.58 6.97 7.17
CA ALA A 64 -11.13 6.43 8.45
C ALA A 64 -12.26 5.91 9.36
N HIS A 65 -13.48 6.42 9.16
CA HIS A 65 -14.65 6.13 10.00
C HIS A 65 -15.39 4.86 9.55
N PHE A 66 -15.03 4.27 8.42
CA PHE A 66 -15.72 3.09 7.90
C PHE A 66 -15.16 1.80 8.53
N PRO A 67 -16.00 0.90 9.05
CA PRO A 67 -15.58 -0.41 9.53
C PRO A 67 -15.15 -1.29 8.34
N THR A 68 -13.85 -1.38 8.07
CA THR A 68 -13.30 -2.20 6.99
C THR A 68 -12.81 -3.54 7.52
N ALA A 69 -13.31 -4.63 6.94
CA ALA A 69 -12.90 -5.98 7.30
C ALA A 69 -11.61 -6.41 6.57
N VAL A 70 -10.74 -7.11 7.29
CA VAL A 70 -9.47 -7.73 6.83
C VAL A 70 -9.66 -8.86 5.80
N LYS A 71 -10.90 -9.20 5.42
CA LYS A 71 -11.23 -10.39 4.63
C LYS A 71 -10.75 -10.38 3.17
N GLU A 72 -10.15 -9.30 2.67
CA GLU A 72 -9.78 -9.13 1.25
C GLU A 72 -8.27 -8.99 1.02
N PHE A 73 -7.44 -9.48 1.95
CA PHE A 73 -5.96 -9.36 1.89
C PHE A 73 -5.34 -9.78 0.55
N LYS A 74 -5.70 -10.96 0.03
CA LYS A 74 -5.11 -11.51 -1.21
C LYS A 74 -5.27 -10.58 -2.43
N TRP A 75 -6.37 -9.84 -2.51
CA TRP A 75 -6.68 -8.97 -3.65
C TRP A 75 -6.19 -7.54 -3.46
N ARG A 76 -5.94 -7.10 -2.22
CA ARG A 76 -5.59 -5.70 -1.90
C ARG A 76 -4.12 -5.49 -1.53
N ASN A 77 -3.55 -6.40 -0.73
CA ASN A 77 -2.18 -6.28 -0.21
C ASN A 77 -1.27 -7.41 -0.72
N GLY A 78 -1.85 -8.47 -1.28
CA GLY A 78 -1.13 -9.66 -1.71
C GLY A 78 -0.02 -9.37 -2.72
N TRP A 79 -0.22 -8.44 -3.66
CA TRP A 79 0.79 -8.13 -4.67
C TRP A 79 2.07 -7.53 -4.08
N PHE A 80 1.95 -6.51 -3.22
CA PHE A 80 3.11 -5.89 -2.56
C PHE A 80 3.81 -6.88 -1.63
N TYR A 81 3.05 -7.66 -0.86
CA TYR A 81 3.63 -8.68 0.01
C TYR A 81 4.35 -9.79 -0.78
N SER A 82 3.79 -10.26 -1.90
CA SER A 82 4.46 -11.23 -2.77
C SER A 82 5.72 -10.65 -3.42
N LEU A 83 5.75 -9.35 -3.72
CA LEU A 83 6.97 -8.68 -4.18
C LEU A 83 8.05 -8.69 -3.09
N SER A 84 7.67 -8.39 -1.85
CA SER A 84 8.55 -8.49 -0.68
C SER A 84 9.09 -9.90 -0.47
N GLU A 85 8.23 -10.91 -0.47
CA GLU A 85 8.64 -12.32 -0.35
C GLU A 85 9.60 -12.72 -1.46
N LYS A 86 9.32 -12.35 -2.71
CA LYS A 86 10.18 -12.64 -3.86
C LYS A 86 11.58 -12.05 -3.69
N MET A 87 11.70 -10.81 -3.21
CA MET A 87 13.02 -10.16 -3.02
C MET A 87 13.77 -10.78 -1.84
N ILE A 88 13.10 -11.02 -0.72
CA ILE A 88 13.70 -11.66 0.46
C ILE A 88 14.22 -13.07 0.11
N LEU A 89 13.45 -13.85 -0.65
CA LEU A 89 13.86 -15.18 -1.11
C LEU A 89 15.10 -15.14 -2.03
N GLN A 90 15.30 -14.04 -2.76
CA GLN A 90 16.49 -13.81 -3.59
C GLN A 90 17.69 -13.28 -2.78
N GLY A 91 17.58 -13.15 -1.46
CA GLY A 91 18.60 -12.54 -0.61
C GLY A 91 18.72 -11.03 -0.78
N LYS A 92 17.72 -10.37 -1.38
CA LYS A 92 17.66 -8.92 -1.58
C LYS A 92 16.88 -8.26 -0.44
N PRO A 93 17.09 -6.95 -0.21
CA PRO A 93 16.30 -6.21 0.77
C PRO A 93 14.82 -6.20 0.39
N ASP A 94 13.97 -6.14 1.42
CA ASP A 94 12.52 -5.96 1.24
C ASP A 94 12.25 -4.58 0.60
N PRO A 95 11.56 -4.51 -0.55
CA PRO A 95 11.16 -3.27 -1.19
C PRO A 95 10.03 -2.52 -0.47
N CYS A 96 9.25 -3.21 0.39
CA CYS A 96 8.13 -2.64 1.16
C CYS A 96 8.23 -3.00 2.66
N PRO A 97 9.32 -2.63 3.36
CA PRO A 97 9.57 -3.07 4.73
C PRO A 97 8.53 -2.55 5.74
N LEU A 98 8.01 -1.34 5.56
CA LEU A 98 6.97 -0.78 6.43
C LEU A 98 5.65 -1.52 6.24
N HIS A 99 5.27 -1.79 4.98
CA HIS A 99 4.10 -2.59 4.64
C HIS A 99 4.17 -3.99 5.26
N THR A 100 5.28 -4.70 5.04
CA THR A 100 5.51 -6.05 5.60
C THR A 100 5.44 -6.05 7.13
N ALA A 101 6.06 -5.06 7.79
CA ALA A 101 6.04 -4.95 9.24
C ALA A 101 4.61 -4.79 9.78
N TRP A 102 3.78 -3.96 9.14
CA TRP A 102 2.41 -3.72 9.57
C TRP A 102 1.50 -4.91 9.33
N LEU A 103 1.69 -5.66 8.23
CA LEU A 103 0.95 -6.90 8.00
C LEU A 103 1.19 -7.93 9.12
N ARG A 104 2.44 -8.03 9.59
CA ARG A 104 2.83 -8.89 10.73
C ARG A 104 2.23 -8.42 12.05
N GLU A 105 2.28 -7.11 12.33
CA GLU A 105 1.68 -6.51 13.54
C GLU A 105 0.16 -6.79 13.60
N LEU A 106 -0.49 -6.80 12.44
CA LEU A 106 -1.92 -7.07 12.29
C LEU A 106 -2.25 -8.57 12.22
N LYS A 107 -1.25 -9.46 12.31
CA LYS A 107 -1.35 -10.93 12.28
C LYS A 107 -2.06 -11.46 11.04
N ILE A 108 -1.76 -10.89 9.89
CA ILE A 108 -2.30 -11.34 8.59
C ILE A 108 -1.32 -12.25 7.86
N VAL A 109 -0.03 -12.03 8.08
CA VAL A 109 1.10 -12.81 7.58
C VAL A 109 2.02 -13.18 8.74
#